data_AF-A0A1U7VJC9-F1
#
_entry.id   AF-A0A1U7VJC9-F1
#
_cell.length_a   1.000
_cell.length_b   1.000
_cell.length_c   1.000
_cell.angle_alpha   90.00
_cell.angle_beta   90.00
_cell.angle_gamma   90.00
#
_symmetry.space_group_name_H-M   'P 1'
#
loop_
_entity.id
_entity.type
_entity.pdbx_description
1 polymer ?
#
loop_
_entity_poly.entity_id
_entity_poly.type
_entity_poly.pdbx_seq_one_letter_code
_entity_poly.pdbx_strand_id
1 'polypeptide(L)'
;MSKIEEIDSRVKAYLFDIGYHKWYRVHATVNRTWTMTSNIAESLNAVTKYVRDLTDYIHIVIDGVRRYNVCLENKRCSCGQFQLDELLCPHALAALRHRDESFEQYYSPYYTRANLLRTYEIPVNPLSDESK
;
A
#
# COMPACT_ATOMS: atom_id res chain seq x y z
N MET A 1 35.47 4.90 -4.75
CA MET A 1 35.55 4.63 -3.29
C MET A 1 34.84 5.70 -2.47
N SER A 2 34.97 6.99 -2.79
CA SER A 2 34.22 8.09 -2.17
C SER A 2 32.70 7.86 -2.10
N LYS A 3 32.09 7.42 -3.21
CA LYS A 3 30.64 7.12 -3.25
C LYS A 3 30.16 5.99 -2.29
N ILE A 4 31.04 5.06 -1.89
CA ILE A 4 30.67 3.96 -0.98
C ILE A 4 30.73 4.45 0.48
N GLU A 5 31.65 5.36 0.76
CA GLU A 5 31.80 6.01 2.06
C GLU A 5 30.63 6.93 2.40
N GLU A 6 30.03 7.56 1.38
CA GLU A 6 28.79 8.32 1.50
C GLU A 6 27.57 7.46 1.87
N ILE A 7 27.56 6.17 1.50
CA ILE A 7 26.47 5.23 1.79
C ILE A 7 26.59 4.71 3.23
N ASP A 8 27.76 4.14 3.58
CA ASP A 8 28.08 3.72 4.94
C ASP A 8 29.59 3.51 5.10
N SER A 9 30.20 4.28 6.00
CA SER A 9 31.63 4.20 6.33
C SER A 9 32.09 2.81 6.82
N ARG A 10 31.21 2.03 7.46
CA ARG A 10 31.51 0.67 7.96
C ARG A 10 31.65 -0.34 6.83
N VAL A 11 30.85 -0.16 5.78
CA VAL A 11 30.87 -1.01 4.58
C VAL A 11 32.20 -0.86 3.85
N LYS A 12 32.75 0.36 3.79
CA LYS A 12 34.08 0.61 3.21
C LYS A 12 35.16 -0.23 3.90
N ALA A 13 35.23 -0.21 5.23
CA ALA A 13 36.25 -0.97 5.98
C ALA A 13 36.15 -2.49 5.72
N TYR A 14 34.93 -3.04 5.75
CA TYR A 14 34.69 -4.44 5.45
C TYR A 14 35.07 -4.81 4.00
N LEU A 15 34.75 -3.97 3.02
CA LEU A 15 35.10 -4.21 1.61
C LEU A 15 36.61 -4.20 1.37
N PHE A 16 37.36 -3.38 2.12
CA PHE A 16 38.82 -3.42 2.08
C PHE A 16 39.35 -4.74 2.67
N ASP A 17 38.82 -5.16 3.82
CA ASP A 17 39.25 -6.37 4.53
C ASP A 17 39.03 -7.66 3.72
N ILE A 18 37.86 -7.80 3.09
CA ILE A 18 37.56 -8.99 2.26
C ILE A 18 38.34 -9.02 0.93
N GLY A 19 38.91 -7.87 0.52
CA GLY A 19 39.73 -7.72 -0.68
C GLY A 19 38.94 -7.54 -1.99
N TYR A 20 39.48 -6.71 -2.89
CA TYR A 20 38.86 -6.31 -4.16
C TYR A 20 38.44 -7.48 -5.06
N HIS A 21 39.20 -8.57 -5.11
CA HIS A 21 38.88 -9.73 -5.92
C HIS A 21 37.52 -10.36 -5.55
N LYS A 22 37.04 -10.17 -4.31
CA LYS A 22 35.75 -10.71 -3.86
C LYS A 22 34.54 -9.88 -4.29
N TRP A 23 34.68 -8.58 -4.57
CA TRP A 23 33.53 -7.70 -4.81
C TRP A 23 33.67 -6.76 -6.02
N TYR A 24 34.88 -6.55 -6.54
CA TYR A 24 35.12 -5.73 -7.73
C TYR A 24 35.36 -6.62 -8.96
N ARG A 25 34.51 -6.44 -9.97
CA ARG A 25 34.41 -7.34 -11.13
C ARG A 25 35.71 -7.45 -11.92
N VAL A 26 36.45 -6.35 -12.09
CA VAL A 26 37.71 -6.33 -12.87
C VAL A 26 38.85 -7.09 -12.16
N HIS A 27 38.75 -7.25 -10.84
CA HIS A 27 39.76 -7.98 -10.04
C HIS A 27 39.35 -9.43 -9.73
N ALA A 28 38.22 -9.91 -10.26
CA ALA A 28 37.79 -11.28 -10.06
C ALA A 28 38.71 -12.25 -10.82
N THR A 29 39.28 -13.22 -10.12
CA THR A 29 40.15 -14.26 -10.69
C THR A 29 39.39 -15.36 -11.44
N VAL A 30 38.07 -15.40 -11.25
CA VAL A 30 37.16 -16.35 -11.89
C VAL A 30 36.16 -15.58 -12.74
N ASN A 31 35.81 -16.12 -13.91
CA ASN A 31 34.86 -15.48 -14.81
C ASN A 31 33.43 -15.51 -14.22
N ARG A 32 33.11 -14.52 -13.38
CA ARG A 32 31.80 -14.34 -12.72
C ARG A 32 30.64 -14.07 -13.68
N THR A 33 30.91 -13.88 -14.97
CA THR A 33 29.87 -13.62 -15.98
C THR A 33 29.01 -14.85 -16.30
N TRP A 34 29.48 -16.06 -15.95
CA TRP A 34 28.78 -17.31 -16.26
C TRP A 34 27.82 -17.79 -15.18
N THR A 35 27.84 -17.17 -13.99
CA THR A 35 26.73 -17.27 -13.05
C THR A 35 25.72 -16.20 -13.41
N MET A 36 25.02 -16.39 -14.54
CA MET A 36 23.70 -15.79 -14.66
C MET A 36 22.94 -16.20 -13.40
N THR A 37 22.31 -15.25 -12.72
CA THR A 37 21.38 -15.48 -11.58
C THR A 37 20.11 -16.21 -12.06
N SER A 38 20.27 -17.16 -12.96
CA SER A 38 19.21 -17.82 -13.68
C SER A 38 18.43 -18.69 -12.71
N ASN A 39 17.12 -18.75 -12.97
CA ASN A 39 16.13 -19.61 -12.39
C ASN A 39 15.69 -19.37 -10.93
N ILE A 40 16.52 -19.49 -9.89
CA ILE A 40 16.00 -19.47 -8.50
C ILE A 40 15.51 -18.07 -8.11
N ALA A 41 16.33 -17.04 -8.31
CA ALA A 41 15.95 -15.66 -7.95
C ALA A 41 14.78 -15.15 -8.81
N GLU A 42 14.79 -15.47 -10.11
CA GLU A 42 13.70 -15.11 -11.03
C GLU A 42 12.40 -15.88 -10.73
N SER A 43 12.49 -17.18 -10.41
CA SER A 43 11.34 -17.99 -10.00
C SER A 43 10.76 -17.50 -8.68
N LEU A 44 11.61 -17.20 -7.69
CA LEU A 44 11.16 -16.60 -6.43
C LEU A 44 10.54 -15.21 -6.65
N ASN A 45 11.12 -14.36 -7.50
CA ASN A 45 10.52 -13.07 -7.86
C ASN A 45 9.18 -13.23 -8.59
N ALA A 46 9.04 -14.21 -9.49
CA ALA A 46 7.78 -14.48 -10.18
C ALA A 46 6.69 -14.99 -9.22
N VAL A 47 7.05 -15.89 -8.29
CA VAL A 47 6.14 -16.41 -7.26
C VAL A 47 5.74 -15.31 -6.27
N THR A 48 6.68 -14.45 -5.88
CA THR A 48 6.43 -13.36 -4.91
C THR A 48 5.87 -12.08 -5.54
N LYS A 49 5.83 -11.98 -6.88
CA LYS A 49 5.22 -10.87 -7.60
C LYS A 49 3.76 -10.65 -7.17
N TYR A 50 2.97 -11.74 -7.13
CA TYR A 50 1.58 -11.67 -6.70
C TYR A 50 1.43 -11.09 -5.28
N VAL A 51 2.33 -11.46 -4.37
CA VAL A 51 2.31 -10.94 -2.98
C VAL A 51 2.66 -9.45 -2.95
N ARG A 52 3.60 -9.00 -3.78
CA ARG A 52 3.94 -7.57 -3.92
C ARG A 52 2.80 -6.76 -4.53
N ASP A 53 2.17 -7.29 -5.56
CA ASP A 53 1.02 -6.64 -6.20
C ASP A 53 -0.17 -6.58 -5.23
N LEU A 54 -0.34 -7.59 -4.36
CA LEU A 54 -1.35 -7.56 -3.29
C LEU A 54 -1.03 -6.51 -2.20
N THR A 55 0.24 -6.29 -1.89
CA THR A 55 0.66 -5.24 -0.93
C THR A 55 0.40 -3.82 -1.44
N ASP A 56 0.24 -3.61 -2.75
CA ASP A 56 -0.15 -2.29 -3.25
C ASP A 56 -1.55 -1.89 -2.76
N TYR A 57 -2.45 -2.84 -2.51
CA TYR A 57 -3.82 -2.58 -2.09
C TYR A 57 -4.07 -2.79 -0.59
N ILE A 58 -3.16 -3.49 0.11
CA ILE A 58 -3.28 -3.79 1.54
C ILE A 58 -2.28 -2.95 2.34
N HIS A 59 -2.82 -2.07 3.18
CA HIS A 59 -2.05 -1.17 4.04
C HIS A 59 -2.21 -1.56 5.51
N ILE A 60 -1.12 -1.44 6.28
CA ILE A 60 -1.15 -1.55 7.74
C ILE A 60 -1.05 -0.15 8.31
N VAL A 61 -2.13 0.34 8.91
CA VAL A 61 -2.20 1.64 9.56
C VAL A 61 -2.10 1.46 11.06
N ILE A 62 -1.23 2.25 11.70
CA ILE A 62 -1.06 2.23 13.16
C ILE A 62 -1.82 3.42 13.74
N ASP A 63 -2.73 3.15 14.67
CA ASP A 63 -3.50 4.15 15.38
C ASP A 63 -3.37 3.88 16.89
N GLY A 64 -2.57 4.74 17.54
CA GLY A 64 -2.05 4.50 18.88
C GLY A 64 -1.20 3.22 18.94
N VAL A 65 -1.64 2.26 19.74
CA VAL A 65 -0.97 0.95 19.92
C VAL A 65 -1.56 -0.16 19.04
N ARG A 66 -2.65 0.11 18.33
CA ARG A 66 -3.36 -0.88 17.51
C ARG A 66 -2.94 -0.78 16.06
N ARG A 67 -2.95 -1.93 15.38
CA ARG A 67 -2.69 -2.06 13.95
C ARG A 67 -3.98 -2.42 13.24
N TYR A 68 -4.23 -1.73 12.13
CA TYR A 68 -5.40 -1.92 11.29
C TYR A 68 -4.96 -2.30 9.88
N ASN A 69 -5.36 -3.47 9.41
CA ASN A 69 -5.28 -3.81 8.00
C ASN A 69 -6.41 -3.13 7.22
N VAL A 70 -6.04 -2.39 6.19
CA VAL A 70 -6.91 -1.67 5.27
C VAL A 70 -6.71 -2.25 3.88
N CYS A 71 -7.77 -2.70 3.23
CA CYS A 71 -7.77 -3.08 1.82
C CYS A 71 -8.58 -2.05 1.04
N LEU A 72 -7.92 -1.25 0.21
CA LEU A 72 -8.58 -0.17 -0.55
C LEU A 72 -9.43 -0.71 -1.70
N GLU A 73 -8.95 -1.76 -2.38
CA GLU A 73 -9.67 -2.42 -3.48
C GLU A 73 -11.00 -3.03 -3.02
N ASN A 74 -10.96 -3.79 -1.92
CA ASN A 74 -12.14 -4.45 -1.36
C ASN A 74 -12.95 -3.55 -0.40
N LYS A 75 -12.58 -2.27 -0.27
CA LYS A 75 -13.22 -1.30 0.63
C LYS A 75 -13.40 -1.83 2.06
N ARG A 76 -12.35 -2.44 2.61
CA ARG A 76 -12.37 -3.14 3.90
C ARG A 76 -11.35 -2.59 4.88
N CYS A 77 -11.73 -2.53 6.15
CA CYS A 77 -10.81 -2.26 7.25
C CYS A 77 -11.16 -3.13 8.46
N SER A 78 -10.15 -3.61 9.19
CA SER A 78 -10.36 -4.30 10.48
C SER A 78 -11.09 -3.47 11.53
N CYS A 79 -11.16 -2.14 11.36
CA CYS A 79 -11.93 -1.30 12.27
C CYS A 79 -13.45 -1.49 12.16
N GLY A 80 -13.97 -2.15 11.12
CA GLY A 80 -15.41 -2.33 10.93
C GLY A 80 -16.05 -1.31 9.99
N GLN A 81 -15.67 -0.04 10.16
CA GLN A 81 -16.42 1.09 9.62
C GLN A 81 -16.43 1.16 8.10
N PHE A 82 -15.31 0.84 7.44
CA PHE A 82 -15.22 0.99 5.98
C PHE A 82 -16.25 0.11 5.24
N GLN A 83 -16.41 -1.14 5.66
CA GLN A 83 -17.41 -2.04 5.06
C GLN A 83 -18.84 -1.81 5.55
N LEU A 84 -19.04 -1.26 6.75
CA LEU A 84 -20.37 -1.07 7.33
C LEU A 84 -21.02 0.23 6.86
N ASP A 85 -20.26 1.32 6.89
CA ASP A 85 -20.77 2.65 6.55
C ASP A 85 -20.71 2.90 5.04
N GLU A 86 -19.98 2.04 4.30
CA GLU A 86 -19.59 2.23 2.91
C GLU A 86 -18.91 3.60 2.65
N LEU A 87 -18.28 4.14 3.69
CA LEU A 87 -17.55 5.40 3.75
C LEU A 87 -16.12 5.16 4.19
N LEU A 88 -15.24 6.08 3.82
CA LEU A 88 -13.85 6.03 4.27
C LEU A 88 -13.75 6.24 5.77
N CYS A 89 -13.27 5.22 6.48
CA CYS A 89 -12.83 5.35 7.86
C CYS A 89 -11.50 6.13 7.96
N PRO A 90 -11.10 6.62 9.15
CA PRO A 90 -9.83 7.33 9.34
C PRO A 90 -8.61 6.54 8.87
N HIS A 91 -8.61 5.21 9.06
CA HIS A 91 -7.52 4.34 8.62
C HIS A 91 -7.46 4.21 7.09
N ALA A 92 -8.62 4.10 6.43
CA ALA A 92 -8.69 4.06 4.97
C ALA A 92 -8.24 5.39 4.35
N LEU A 93 -8.62 6.51 4.97
CA LEU A 93 -8.16 7.83 4.56
C LEU A 93 -6.64 7.99 4.72
N ALA A 94 -6.07 7.48 5.82
CA ALA A 94 -4.62 7.48 6.02
C ALA A 94 -3.89 6.64 4.95
N ALA A 95 -4.43 5.47 4.58
CA ALA A 95 -3.89 4.64 3.50
C ALA A 95 -3.93 5.35 2.14
N LEU A 96 -5.04 6.02 1.80
CA LEU A 96 -5.16 6.80 0.56
C LEU A 96 -4.17 7.96 0.49
N ARG A 97 -4.00 8.68 1.59
CA ARG A 97 -3.02 9.77 1.69
C ARG A 97 -1.59 9.29 1.45
N HIS A 98 -1.27 8.06 1.82
CA HIS A 98 0.04 7.47 1.54
C HIS A 98 0.23 7.13 0.06
N ARG A 99 -0.85 6.87 -0.69
CA ARG A 99 -0.82 6.57 -2.13
C ARG A 99 -0.97 7.81 -3.02
N ASP A 100 -1.29 8.97 -2.46
CA ASP A 100 -1.66 10.18 -3.20
C ASP A 100 -2.82 9.94 -4.18
N GLU A 101 -3.77 9.09 -3.79
CA GLU A 101 -4.96 8.75 -4.58
C GLU A 101 -6.19 9.54 -4.10
N SER A 102 -7.04 9.94 -5.05
CA SER A 102 -8.30 10.61 -4.74
C SER A 102 -9.26 9.69 -3.99
N PHE A 103 -10.06 10.25 -3.08
CA PHE A 103 -11.02 9.48 -2.28
C PHE A 103 -12.34 9.17 -3.01
N GLU A 104 -12.58 9.79 -4.16
CA GLU A 104 -13.88 9.82 -4.86
C GLU A 104 -14.37 8.44 -5.31
N GLN A 105 -13.44 7.53 -5.63
CA GLN A 105 -13.77 6.18 -6.09
C GLN A 105 -14.08 5.18 -4.95
N TYR A 106 -13.82 5.57 -3.70
CA TYR A 106 -13.86 4.62 -2.58
C TYR A 106 -15.14 4.66 -1.76
N TYR A 107 -15.87 5.77 -1.70
CA TYR A 107 -17.15 5.85 -0.98
C TYR A 107 -18.34 5.39 -1.84
N SER A 108 -19.43 5.00 -1.18
CA SER A 108 -20.66 4.59 -1.84
C SER A 108 -21.34 5.75 -2.58
N PRO A 109 -21.88 5.53 -3.79
CA PRO A 109 -22.68 6.53 -4.49
C PRO A 109 -23.81 7.11 -3.63
N TYR A 110 -24.30 6.35 -2.64
CA TYR A 110 -25.32 6.79 -1.68
C TYR A 110 -25.04 8.19 -1.10
N TYR A 111 -23.78 8.49 -0.81
CA TYR A 111 -23.37 9.77 -0.20
C TYR A 111 -23.10 10.90 -1.21
N THR A 112 -23.42 10.71 -2.49
CA THR A 112 -23.28 11.76 -3.49
C THR A 112 -24.41 12.78 -3.39
N ARG A 113 -24.12 14.05 -3.67
CA ARG A 113 -25.14 15.12 -3.74
C ARG A 113 -26.30 14.77 -4.68
N ALA A 114 -26.00 14.14 -5.81
CA ALA A 114 -27.02 13.74 -6.78
C ALA A 114 -28.00 12.72 -6.18
N ASN A 115 -27.50 11.71 -5.48
CA ASN A 115 -28.35 10.72 -4.82
C ASN A 115 -29.10 11.32 -3.62
N LEU A 116 -28.45 12.20 -2.85
CA LEU A 116 -29.12 12.95 -1.78
C LEU A 116 -30.33 13.72 -2.33
N LEU A 117 -30.15 14.53 -3.38
CA LEU A 117 -31.26 15.28 -3.97
C LEU A 117 -32.38 14.36 -4.48
N ARG A 118 -32.01 13.23 -5.10
CA ARG A 118 -32.98 12.24 -5.59
C ARG A 118 -33.86 11.66 -4.49
N THR A 119 -33.33 11.47 -3.28
CA THR A 119 -34.15 10.98 -2.15
C THR A 119 -35.25 11.96 -1.72
N TYR A 120 -35.08 13.26 -1.98
CA TYR A 120 -36.07 14.31 -1.69
C TYR A 120 -36.94 14.70 -2.89
N GLU A 121 -36.78 14.06 -4.06
CA GLU A 121 -37.65 14.31 -5.22
C GLU A 121 -39.09 13.86 -4.96
N ILE A 122 -39.28 12.87 -4.09
CA ILE A 122 -40.60 12.39 -3.70
C ILE A 122 -41.16 13.34 -2.64
N PRO A 123 -42.30 14.01 -2.89
CA PRO A 123 -42.92 14.87 -1.89
C PRO A 123 -43.31 14.04 -0.66
N VAL A 124 -42.73 14.40 0.49
CA VAL A 124 -43.11 13.86 1.80
C VAL A 124 -44.31 14.67 2.29
N ASN A 125 -45.51 14.11 2.18
CA ASN A 125 -46.70 14.74 2.70
C ASN A 125 -46.67 14.69 4.24
N PRO A 126 -46.97 15.80 4.94
CA PRO A 126 -47.16 15.77 6.37
C PRO A 126 -48.29 14.79 6.70
N LEU A 127 -48.07 13.99 7.75
CA LEU A 127 -49.14 13.17 8.31
C LEU A 127 -50.24 14.10 8.82
N SER A 128 -51.50 13.71 8.58
CA SER A 128 -52.63 14.42 9.16
C SER A 128 -52.48 14.43 10.68
N ASP A 129 -52.72 15.59 11.29
CA ASP A 129 -52.78 15.72 12.73
C ASP A 129 -53.86 14.78 13.29
N GLU A 130 -53.53 14.01 14.33
CA GLU A 130 -54.45 13.02 14.94
C GLU A 130 -55.59 13.69 15.72
N SER A 131 -55.55 15.02 15.87
CA SER A 131 -56.62 15.78 16.53
C SER A 131 -57.79 16.08 15.58
N LYS A 132 -58.72 15.13 15.42
CA LYS A 132 -60.13 15.40 15.11
C LYS A 132 -61.07 14.29 15.53
#